data_AF-H3BVY2-F1
#
_entry.id   AF-H3BVY2-F1
#
_cell.length_a   1.000
_cell.length_b   1.000
_cell.length_c   1.000
_cell.angle_alpha   90.00
_cell.angle_beta   90.00
_cell.angle_gamma   90.00
#
_symmetry.space_group_name_H-M   'P 1'
#
loop_
_entity.id
_entity.type
_entity.pdbx_description
1 polymer ?
#
loop_
_entity_poly.entity_id
_entity_poly.type
_entity_poly.pdbx_seq_one_letter_code
_entity_poly.pdbx_strand_id
1 'polypeptide(L)'
;MGHGDELGLGIPVLLEAILRLMPLDTYVTSPAAVMELVESDKSRGLKVPVWDAYNYLLSQAGSQSPLELVERFAFYERAKKSFAVVATGETSLYGNLIVKKGVIPAGELQ
;
A
#
# COMPACT_ATOMS: atom_id res chain seq x y z
N MET A 1 -21.69 -17.68 -9.76
CA MET A 1 -21.60 -16.21 -9.77
C MET A 1 -22.08 -15.72 -8.41
N GLY A 2 -21.16 -15.59 -7.45
CA GLY A 2 -21.47 -15.14 -6.08
C GLY A 2 -21.02 -13.70 -5.90
N HIS A 3 -21.87 -12.90 -5.25
CA HIS A 3 -21.71 -11.48 -4.94
C HIS A 3 -20.33 -11.10 -4.41
N GLY A 4 -19.53 -10.39 -5.22
CA GLY A 4 -18.31 -9.71 -4.76
C GLY A 4 -18.55 -8.24 -4.37
N ASP A 5 -19.68 -7.66 -4.78
CA ASP A 5 -19.93 -6.22 -4.67
C ASP A 5 -20.47 -5.77 -3.29
N GLU A 6 -20.78 -6.72 -2.38
CA GLU A 6 -21.29 -6.42 -1.04
C GLU A 6 -20.20 -6.25 0.04
N LEU A 7 -18.94 -6.62 -0.22
CA LEU A 7 -17.87 -6.70 0.80
C LEU A 7 -16.90 -5.50 0.84
N GLY A 8 -17.13 -4.45 0.04
CA GLY A 8 -16.26 -3.27 -0.05
C GLY A 8 -15.13 -3.42 -1.08
N LEU A 9 -14.35 -2.35 -1.28
CA LEU A 9 -13.30 -2.30 -2.31
C LEU A 9 -12.02 -3.01 -1.83
N GLY A 10 -11.40 -3.83 -2.68
CA GLY A 10 -10.05 -4.36 -2.46
C GLY A 10 -8.97 -3.27 -2.59
N ILE A 11 -7.83 -3.46 -1.92
CA ILE A 11 -6.78 -2.44 -1.90
C ILE A 11 -6.15 -2.21 -3.29
N PRO A 12 -5.88 -3.22 -4.15
CA PRO A 12 -5.30 -2.95 -5.47
C PRO A 12 -6.13 -1.98 -6.33
N VAL A 13 -7.45 -2.17 -6.38
CA VAL A 13 -8.36 -1.31 -7.15
C VAL A 13 -8.38 0.10 -6.56
N LEU A 14 -8.46 0.22 -5.23
CA LEU A 14 -8.44 1.51 -4.55
C LEU A 14 -7.09 2.23 -4.73
N LEU A 15 -5.98 1.50 -4.64
CA LEU A 15 -4.62 2.02 -4.82
C LEU A 15 -4.45 2.57 -6.24
N GLU A 16 -4.89 1.83 -7.26
CA GLU A 16 -4.84 2.29 -8.65
C GLU A 16 -5.58 3.63 -8.84
N ALA A 17 -6.76 3.78 -8.24
CA ALA A 17 -7.51 5.04 -8.26
C ALA A 17 -6.78 6.17 -7.52
N ILE A 18 -6.21 5.89 -6.34
CA ILE A 18 -5.45 6.88 -5.55
C ILE A 18 -4.22 7.36 -6.33
N LEU A 19 -3.45 6.45 -6.93
CA LEU A 19 -2.21 6.78 -7.64
C LEU A 19 -2.42 7.63 -8.90
N ARG A 20 -3.63 7.63 -9.49
CA ARG A 20 -3.98 8.54 -10.59
C ARG A 20 -4.08 10.01 -10.16
N LEU A 21 -4.33 10.27 -8.87
CA LEU A 21 -4.60 11.62 -8.35
C LEU A 21 -3.53 12.10 -7.36
N MET A 22 -2.80 11.16 -6.74
CA MET A 22 -1.87 11.45 -5.66
C MET A 22 -0.45 11.04 -6.06
N PRO A 23 0.46 12.00 -6.32
CA PRO A 23 1.86 11.66 -6.57
C PRO A 23 2.49 11.08 -5.31
N LEU A 24 3.46 10.18 -5.52
CA LEU A 24 4.25 9.56 -4.46
C LEU A 24 5.44 10.46 -4.07
N ASP A 25 5.86 10.38 -2.81
CA ASP A 25 7.00 11.15 -2.30
C ASP A 25 8.33 10.63 -2.86
N THR A 26 9.01 11.44 -3.66
CA THR A 26 10.29 11.11 -4.27
C THR A 26 11.50 11.45 -3.39
N TYR A 27 11.31 12.04 -2.21
CA TYR A 27 12.38 12.42 -1.29
C TYR A 27 12.68 11.35 -0.22
N VAL A 28 12.01 10.19 -0.30
CA VAL A 28 12.20 9.05 0.60
C VAL A 28 12.67 7.83 -0.17
N THR A 29 13.36 6.91 0.51
CA THR A 29 13.84 5.67 -0.10
C THR A 29 12.70 4.81 -0.64
N SER A 30 11.60 4.69 0.11
CA SER A 30 10.38 4.02 -0.34
C SER A 30 9.15 4.83 0.07
N PRO A 31 8.31 5.25 -0.89
CA PRO A 31 7.08 5.98 -0.58
C PRO A 31 5.94 5.06 -0.14
N ALA A 32 6.16 3.75 -0.12
CA ALA A 32 5.14 2.75 0.17
C ALA A 32 5.66 1.70 1.15
N ALA A 33 4.89 1.42 2.21
CA ALA A 33 5.26 0.51 3.27
C ALA A 33 4.15 -0.50 3.55
N VAL A 34 4.54 -1.76 3.75
CA VAL A 34 3.65 -2.85 4.18
C VAL A 34 4.11 -3.39 5.53
N MET A 35 3.24 -4.13 6.20
CA MET A 35 3.61 -4.80 7.44
C MET A 35 4.44 -6.05 7.14
N GLU A 36 5.58 -6.18 7.78
CA GLU A 36 6.42 -7.36 7.70
C GLU A 36 5.73 -8.59 8.35
N LEU A 37 5.99 -9.76 7.78
CA LEU A 37 5.58 -11.04 8.36
C LEU A 37 6.16 -11.22 9.76
N VAL A 38 5.36 -11.73 10.69
CA VAL A 38 5.89 -12.19 11.99
C VAL A 38 6.70 -13.47 11.82
N GLU A 39 7.57 -13.78 12.79
CA GLU A 39 8.52 -14.88 12.69
C GLU A 39 7.87 -16.25 12.43
N SER A 40 6.70 -16.51 13.01
CA SER A 40 5.96 -17.76 12.79
C SER A 40 5.47 -17.91 11.34
N ASP A 41 5.09 -16.80 10.69
CA ASP A 41 4.63 -16.83 9.30
C ASP A 41 5.81 -16.87 8.32
N LYS A 42 6.93 -16.21 8.66
CA LYS A 42 8.22 -16.37 7.95
C LYS A 42 8.68 -17.82 7.96
N SER A 43 8.69 -18.44 9.14
CA SER A 43 9.12 -19.84 9.33
C SER A 43 8.25 -20.84 8.56
N ARG A 44 6.96 -20.54 8.38
CA ARG A 44 6.02 -21.33 7.58
C ARG A 44 6.07 -21.03 6.08
N GLY A 45 6.89 -20.08 5.65
CA GLY A 45 7.02 -19.68 4.26
C GLY A 45 5.76 -19.04 3.68
N LEU A 46 4.97 -18.34 4.52
CA LEU A 46 3.75 -17.67 4.08
C LEU A 46 4.08 -16.70 2.94
N LYS A 47 3.30 -16.78 1.85
CA LYS A 47 3.40 -15.86 0.71
C LYS A 47 2.36 -14.78 0.81
N VAL A 48 2.68 -13.60 0.30
CA VAL A 48 1.78 -12.44 0.28
C VAL A 48 1.63 -11.91 -1.16
N PRO A 49 0.87 -12.60 -2.03
CA PRO A 49 0.80 -12.27 -3.46
C PRO A 49 0.29 -10.86 -3.75
N VAL A 50 -0.49 -10.27 -2.84
CA VAL A 50 -1.00 -8.90 -3.01
C VAL A 50 0.13 -7.85 -3.04
N TRP A 51 1.30 -8.14 -2.45
CA TRP A 51 2.47 -7.26 -2.54
C TRP A 51 3.00 -7.12 -3.97
N ASP A 52 2.90 -8.18 -4.78
CA ASP A 52 3.31 -8.12 -6.19
C ASP A 52 2.39 -7.18 -6.98
N ALA A 53 1.08 -7.19 -6.70
CA ALA A 53 0.13 -6.26 -7.29
C ALA A 53 0.44 -4.81 -6.88
N TYR A 54 0.81 -4.56 -5.62
CA TYR A 54 1.21 -3.23 -5.16
C TYR A 54 2.48 -2.75 -5.85
N ASN A 55 3.53 -3.58 -5.90
CA ASN A 55 4.77 -3.25 -6.60
C ASN A 55 4.50 -2.91 -8.08
N TYR A 56 3.65 -3.70 -8.74
CA TYR A 56 3.25 -3.42 -10.12
C TYR A 56 2.58 -2.05 -10.24
N LEU A 57 1.55 -1.76 -9.43
CA LEU A 57 0.82 -0.49 -9.47
C LEU A 57 1.70 0.72 -9.14
N LEU A 58 2.58 0.59 -8.13
CA LEU A 58 3.54 1.63 -7.74
C LEU A 58 4.56 1.89 -8.87
N SER A 59 5.01 0.86 -9.58
CA SER A 59 5.90 1.01 -10.74
C SER A 59 5.23 1.76 -11.89
N GLN A 60 3.94 1.51 -12.15
CA GLN A 60 3.18 2.25 -13.14
C GLN A 60 2.98 3.72 -12.76
N ALA A 61 2.96 4.02 -11.46
CA ALA A 61 2.91 5.37 -10.91
C ALA A 61 4.30 6.03 -10.75
N GLY A 62 5.36 5.43 -11.29
CA GLY A 62 6.71 6.01 -11.32
C GLY A 62 7.59 5.72 -10.10
N SER A 63 7.16 4.88 -9.16
CA SER A 63 7.98 4.43 -8.03
C SER A 63 8.59 3.06 -8.31
N GLN A 64 9.91 3.03 -8.54
CA GLN A 64 10.68 1.78 -8.73
C GLN A 64 11.23 1.21 -7.42
N SER A 65 11.04 1.90 -6.30
CA SER A 65 11.48 1.44 -4.99
C SER A 65 10.67 0.22 -4.54
N PRO A 66 11.31 -0.79 -3.92
CA PRO A 66 10.58 -1.89 -3.29
C PRO A 66 9.74 -1.36 -2.12
N LEU A 67 8.66 -2.09 -1.79
CA LEU A 67 7.90 -1.85 -0.56
C LEU A 67 8.83 -1.92 0.67
N GLU A 68 8.73 -0.92 1.55
CA GLU A 68 9.36 -0.98 2.87
C GLU A 68 8.62 -2.03 3.71
N LEU A 69 9.37 -2.98 4.28
CA LEU A 69 8.85 -3.93 5.26
C LEU A 69 8.99 -3.33 6.66
N VAL A 70 7.85 -3.12 7.32
CA VAL A 70 7.81 -2.50 8.66
C VAL A 70 7.30 -3.52 9.66
N GLU A 71 8.06 -3.72 10.75
CA GLU A 71 7.65 -4.58 11.87
C GLU A 71 6.21 -4.24 12.33
N ARG A 72 5.45 -5.26 12.74
CA ARG A 72 4.02 -5.18 13.05
C ARG A 72 3.63 -4.03 13.99
N PHE A 73 4.30 -3.88 15.13
CA PHE A 73 3.98 -2.81 16.07
C PHE A 73 4.46 -1.44 15.56
N ALA A 74 5.62 -1.39 14.91
CA ALA A 74 6.08 -0.18 14.23
C ALA A 74 5.12 0.29 13.13
N PHE A 75 4.48 -0.64 12.40
CA PHE A 75 3.46 -0.34 11.41
C PHE A 75 2.21 0.27 12.08
N TYR A 76 1.76 -0.28 13.21
CA TYR A 76 0.65 0.31 13.97
C TYR A 76 0.96 1.73 14.45
N GLU A 77 2.16 1.97 14.97
CA GLU A 77 2.58 3.30 15.40
C GLU A 77 2.69 4.29 14.24
N ARG A 78 3.11 3.82 13.05
CA ARG A 78 3.14 4.64 11.84
C ARG A 78 1.74 4.93 11.30
N ALA A 79 0.84 3.94 11.34
CA ALA A 79 -0.56 4.11 10.91
C ALA A 79 -1.29 5.14 11.77
N LYS A 80 -1.09 5.15 13.10
CA LYS A 80 -1.66 6.18 14.01
C LYS A 80 -1.23 7.61 13.68
N LYS A 81 -0.07 7.79 13.06
CA LYS A 81 0.48 9.09 12.65
C LYS A 81 0.10 9.46 11.21
N SER A 82 -0.62 8.59 10.51
CA SER A 82 -1.07 8.85 9.14
C SER A 82 -2.21 9.86 9.14
N PHE A 83 -2.34 10.63 8.06
CA PHE A 83 -3.39 11.64 7.95
C PHE A 83 -4.80 11.02 7.98
N ALA A 84 -4.96 9.86 7.34
CA ALA A 84 -6.21 9.11 7.32
C ALA A 84 -5.93 7.61 7.24
N VAL A 85 -6.90 6.81 7.69
CA VAL A 85 -6.94 5.36 7.50
C VAL A 85 -8.25 5.03 6.77
N VAL A 86 -8.15 4.32 5.65
CA VAL A 86 -9.31 3.86 4.88
C VAL A 86 -9.55 2.38 5.19
N ALA A 87 -10.68 2.07 5.81
CA ALA A 87 -11.13 0.69 5.97
C ALA A 87 -11.63 0.16 4.62
N THR A 88 -11.13 -1.00 4.21
CA THR A 88 -11.39 -1.60 2.89
C THR A 88 -12.02 -2.99 3.04
N GLY A 89 -12.47 -3.56 1.91
CA GLY A 89 -12.95 -4.95 1.84
C GLY A 89 -11.83 -5.97 1.60
N GLU A 90 -10.57 -5.56 1.68
CA GLU A 90 -9.43 -6.45 1.38
C GLU A 90 -9.31 -7.58 2.40
N THR A 91 -9.29 -8.82 1.90
CA THR A 91 -9.19 -10.02 2.72
C THR A 91 -7.78 -10.61 2.75
N SER A 92 -6.85 -10.10 1.92
CA SER A 92 -5.47 -10.59 1.87
C SER A 92 -4.74 -10.34 3.19
N LEU A 93 -4.14 -11.41 3.75
CA LEU A 93 -3.26 -11.29 4.91
C LEU A 93 -2.08 -10.38 4.58
N TYR A 94 -1.70 -9.50 5.52
CA TYR A 94 -0.64 -8.50 5.34
C TYR A 94 -0.87 -7.58 4.13
N GLY A 95 -2.13 -7.40 3.72
CA GLY A 95 -2.51 -6.51 2.62
C GLY A 95 -2.49 -5.02 2.97
N ASN A 96 -2.34 -4.65 4.25
CA ASN A 96 -2.26 -3.25 4.66
C ASN A 96 -1.06 -2.52 4.01
N LEU A 97 -1.32 -1.29 3.55
CA LEU A 97 -0.37 -0.47 2.82
C LEU A 97 -0.44 0.97 3.34
N ILE A 98 0.72 1.57 3.61
CA ILE A 98 0.87 3.01 3.84
C ILE A 98 1.51 3.59 2.59
N VAL A 99 0.95 4.70 2.10
CA VAL A 99 1.51 5.47 0.97
C VAL A 99 1.81 6.89 1.43
N LYS A 100 2.95 7.42 1.01
CA LYS A 100 3.40 8.77 1.33
C LYS A 100 3.19 9.69 0.12
N LYS A 101 2.32 10.68 0.29
CA LYS A 101 2.05 11.72 -0.72
C LYS A 101 3.29 12.58 -0.95
N GLY A 102 3.63 12.79 -2.22
CA GLY A 102 4.68 13.68 -2.67
C GLY A 102 4.19 15.08 -3.02
N VAL A 103 5.02 15.79 -3.78
CA VAL A 103 4.76 17.16 -4.26
C VAL A 103 4.07 17.09 -5.62
N ILE A 104 3.05 17.92 -5.83
CA ILE A 104 2.50 18.19 -7.18
C ILE A 104 3.29 19.37 -7.75
N PRO A 105 4.05 19.19 -8.85
CA PRO A 105 4.76 20.29 -9.49
C PRO A 105 3.80 21.37 -9.98
N ALA A 106 4.23 22.64 -9.94
CA ALA A 106 3.38 23.76 -10.36
C ALA A 106 2.87 23.66 -11.81
N GLY A 107 3.61 22.96 -12.69
CA GLY A 107 3.20 22.74 -14.08
C GLY A 107 2.08 21.71 -14.29
N GLU A 108 1.71 20.96 -13.25
CA GLU A 108 0.66 19.93 -13.28
C GLU A 108 -0.62 20.36 -12.54
N LEU A 109 -0.62 21.57 -11.97
CA LEU A 109 -1.82 22.21 -11.44
C LEU A 109 -2.59 22.82 -12.63
N GLN A 110 -3.44 22.03 -13.29
CA GLN A 110 -4.40 22.49 -14.30
C GLN A 110 -5.82 22.46 -13.75
#